data_AF-A0A7S0ZUN1-F1
#
_entry.id   AF-A0A7S0ZUN1-F1
#
_cell.length_a   1.000
_cell.length_b   1.000
_cell.length_c   1.000
_cell.angle_alpha   90.00
_cell.angle_beta   90.00
_cell.angle_gamma   90.00
#
_symmetry.space_group_name_H-M   'P 1'
#
loop_
_entity.id
_entity.type
_entity.pdbx_description
1 polymer ?
#
loop_
_entity_poly.entity_id
_entity_poly.type
_entity_poly.pdbx_seq_one_letter_code
_entity_poly.pdbx_strand_id
1 'polypeptide(L)'
;WVGGKTVQIFSGSLESKKNFTVSVDGGPRRRIENADNTVFYEDEEMSVVGSVLSEQPDLWRPDAFVVVNTGGTTVEVSQHTEGRYEESMAMLDISVTELDEVSDTVGGWLGVDGSAMAGQAP
;
A
#
# COMPACT_ATOMS: atom_id res chain seq x y z
N TRP A 1 -10.83 6.35 -3.87
CA TRP A 1 -10.91 7.78 -4.20
C TRP A 1 -10.54 8.54 -2.95
N VAL A 2 -9.48 9.33 -3.01
CA VAL A 2 -8.91 10.04 -1.85
C VAL A 2 -8.49 11.42 -2.36
N GLY A 3 -8.93 12.51 -1.72
CA GLY A 3 -8.57 13.88 -2.13
C GLY A 3 -8.93 14.25 -3.58
N GLY A 4 -10.04 13.73 -4.12
CA GLY A 4 -10.40 13.94 -5.53
C GLY A 4 -9.52 13.22 -6.55
N LYS A 5 -8.64 12.31 -6.10
CA LYS A 5 -7.77 11.49 -6.95
C LYS A 5 -8.07 10.01 -6.80
N THR A 6 -7.65 9.26 -7.82
CA THR A 6 -7.66 7.80 -7.78
C THR A 6 -6.24 7.30 -7.59
N VAL A 7 -5.93 6.80 -6.39
CA VAL A 7 -4.68 6.08 -6.10
C VAL A 7 -4.94 4.58 -6.25
N GLN A 8 -4.14 3.91 -7.09
CA GLN A 8 -4.18 2.47 -7.28
C GLN A 8 -2.85 1.88 -6.81
N ILE A 9 -2.94 0.96 -5.85
CA ILE A 9 -1.80 0.25 -5.31
C ILE A 9 -1.92 -1.20 -5.76
N PHE A 10 -0.86 -1.72 -6.38
CA PHE A 10 -0.77 -3.10 -6.86
C PHE A 10 0.18 -3.86 -5.95
N SER A 11 -0.23 -5.04 -5.49
CA SER A 11 0.61 -5.89 -4.67
C SER A 11 1.56 -6.77 -5.50
N GLY A 12 2.59 -7.26 -4.82
CA GLY A 12 3.55 -8.25 -5.29
C GLY A 12 4.96 -7.97 -4.81
N SER A 13 5.81 -9.00 -4.76
CA SER A 13 7.19 -8.84 -4.30
C SER A 13 7.92 -7.76 -5.08
N LEU A 14 8.66 -6.90 -4.38
CA LEU A 14 9.47 -5.82 -4.96
C LEU A 14 10.45 -6.31 -6.05
N GLU A 15 10.91 -7.56 -5.93
CA GLU A 15 11.86 -8.20 -6.85
C GLU A 15 11.21 -8.89 -8.05
N SER A 16 9.88 -9.06 -8.06
CA SER A 16 9.19 -9.78 -9.13
C SER A 16 8.87 -8.89 -10.33
N LYS A 17 8.43 -9.50 -11.44
CA LYS A 17 7.87 -8.76 -12.59
C LYS A 17 6.50 -8.17 -12.28
N LYS A 18 5.74 -8.79 -11.38
CA LYS A 18 4.43 -8.32 -10.89
C LYS A 18 4.64 -7.70 -9.51
N ASN A 19 5.34 -6.57 -9.45
CA ASN A 19 5.78 -6.02 -8.18
C ASN A 19 4.91 -4.91 -7.62
N PHE A 20 5.15 -4.62 -6.34
CA PHE A 20 4.50 -3.53 -5.64
C PHE A 20 4.71 -2.20 -6.38
N THR A 21 3.60 -1.59 -6.79
CA THR A 21 3.62 -0.35 -7.58
C THR A 21 2.43 0.53 -7.26
N VAL A 22 2.61 1.83 -7.47
CA VAL A 22 1.58 2.86 -7.27
C VAL A 22 1.30 3.58 -8.58
N SER A 23 0.02 3.81 -8.88
CA SER A 23 -0.45 4.68 -9.95
C SER A 23 -1.41 5.73 -9.37
N VAL A 24 -1.32 6.95 -9.89
CA VAL A 24 -2.19 8.07 -9.50
C VAL A 24 -2.90 8.55 -10.76
N ASP A 25 -4.23 8.68 -10.68
CA ASP A 25 -5.13 9.13 -11.76
C ASP A 25 -4.95 8.34 -13.08
N GLY A 26 -4.69 7.03 -12.97
CA GLY A 26 -4.47 6.15 -14.13
C GLY A 26 -3.14 6.37 -14.84
N GLY A 27 -2.22 7.13 -14.26
CA GLY A 27 -0.86 7.34 -14.76
C GLY A 27 0.02 6.07 -14.74
N PRO A 28 1.28 6.18 -15.18
CA PRO A 28 2.19 5.03 -15.20
C PRO A 28 2.42 4.48 -13.79
N ARG A 29 2.50 3.15 -13.70
CA ARG A 29 2.88 2.46 -12.46
C ARG A 29 4.32 2.80 -12.11
N ARG A 30 4.54 3.31 -10.91
CA ARG A 30 5.87 3.60 -10.37
C ARG A 30 6.18 2.70 -9.19
N ARG A 31 7.47 2.41 -9.03
CA ARG A 31 8.02 1.63 -7.92
C ARG A 31 8.52 2.58 -6.83
N ILE A 32 8.74 2.04 -5.65
CA ILE A 32 9.50 2.73 -4.61
C ILE A 32 10.97 2.73 -5.08
N GLU A 33 11.53 3.91 -5.30
CA GLU A 33 12.92 4.09 -5.78
C GLU A 33 13.88 4.38 -4.63
N ASN A 34 13.38 5.04 -3.59
CA ASN A 34 14.07 5.29 -2.33
C ASN A 34 13.30 4.60 -1.21
N ALA A 35 13.97 3.66 -0.53
CA ALA A 35 13.39 2.85 0.54
C ALA A 35 12.91 3.69 1.73
N ASP A 36 13.56 4.83 2.01
CA ASP A 36 13.14 5.68 3.12
C ASP A 36 11.88 6.46 2.77
N ASN A 37 11.85 7.07 1.57
CA ASN A 37 10.72 7.86 1.08
C ASN A 37 10.77 8.03 -0.44
N THR A 38 9.75 7.53 -1.13
CA THR A 38 9.46 7.81 -2.54
C THR A 38 8.16 8.58 -2.64
N VAL A 39 8.23 9.82 -3.12
CA VAL A 39 7.04 10.65 -3.36
C VAL A 39 6.43 10.27 -4.70
N PHE A 40 5.24 9.67 -4.66
CA PHE A 40 4.44 9.43 -5.85
C PHE A 40 3.66 10.69 -6.21
N TYR A 41 3.06 11.36 -5.25
CA TYR A 41 2.28 12.56 -5.50
C TYR A 41 2.33 13.48 -4.30
N GLU A 42 2.34 14.79 -4.53
CA GLU A 42 2.27 15.79 -3.47
C GLU A 42 1.73 17.10 -4.05
N ASP A 43 0.71 17.65 -3.39
CA ASP A 43 0.23 19.02 -3.55
C ASP A 43 -0.23 19.59 -2.19
N GLU A 44 -0.94 20.73 -2.21
CA GLU A 44 -1.42 21.39 -0.98
C GLU A 44 -2.50 20.60 -0.23
N GLU A 45 -3.22 19.69 -0.90
CA GLU A 45 -4.37 18.97 -0.33
C GLU A 45 -4.05 17.50 -0.03
N MET A 46 -3.10 16.90 -0.77
CA MET A 46 -2.84 15.47 -0.76
C MET A 46 -1.36 15.11 -0.96
N SER A 47 -0.89 14.10 -0.24
CA SER A 47 0.39 13.43 -0.50
C SER A 47 0.23 11.91 -0.61
N VAL A 48 1.05 11.29 -1.44
CA VAL A 48 1.19 9.85 -1.62
C VAL A 48 2.68 9.53 -1.55
N VAL A 49 3.11 8.94 -0.45
CA VAL A 49 4.51 8.63 -0.17
C VAL A 49 4.62 7.15 0.14
N GLY A 50 5.57 6.45 -0.50
CA GLY A 50 5.86 5.06 -0.16
C GLY A 50 7.27 4.85 0.35
N SER A 51 7.42 3.84 1.19
CA SER A 51 8.67 3.44 1.80
C SER A 51 8.74 1.91 1.86
N VAL A 52 9.93 1.41 2.13
CA VAL A 52 10.20 0.00 2.29
C VAL A 52 10.69 -0.18 3.71
N LEU A 53 9.87 -0.81 4.55
CA LEU A 53 10.21 -1.13 5.92
C LEU A 53 10.73 -2.55 5.99
N SER A 54 11.75 -2.78 6.82
CA SER A 54 12.21 -4.14 7.10
C SER A 54 12.16 -4.31 8.60
N GLU A 55 10.98 -4.63 9.14
CA GLU A 55 10.81 -4.81 10.59
C GLU A 55 11.61 -6.01 11.10
N GLN A 56 11.86 -7.02 10.26
CA GLN A 56 12.66 -8.20 10.58
C GLN A 56 13.39 -8.73 9.34
N PRO A 57 14.46 -8.07 8.84
CA PRO A 57 15.12 -8.43 7.58
C PRO A 57 15.56 -9.89 7.47
N ASP A 58 15.83 -10.53 8.62
CA ASP A 58 16.28 -11.91 8.72
C ASP A 58 15.14 -12.94 8.72
N LEU A 59 13.90 -12.53 9.00
CA LEU A 59 12.71 -13.38 9.06
C LEU A 59 11.72 -13.08 7.92
N TRP A 60 11.52 -11.79 7.60
CA TRP A 60 10.61 -11.28 6.59
C TRP A 60 11.33 -10.26 5.69
N ARG A 61 11.00 -10.30 4.39
CA ARG A 61 11.61 -9.40 3.39
C ARG A 61 11.12 -7.97 3.57
N PRO A 62 11.68 -6.99 2.83
CA PRO A 62 11.26 -5.62 2.98
C PRO A 62 9.78 -5.50 2.58
N ASP A 63 8.97 -5.12 3.55
CA ASP A 63 7.56 -4.87 3.42
C ASP A 63 7.38 -3.46 2.84
N ALA A 64 6.57 -3.39 1.79
CA ALA A 64 6.33 -2.14 1.10
C ALA A 64 5.18 -1.41 1.77
N PHE A 65 5.26 -0.10 1.83
CA PHE A 65 4.33 0.72 2.55
C PHE A 65 4.00 1.96 1.75
N VAL A 66 2.76 2.41 1.78
CA VAL A 66 2.28 3.64 1.16
C VAL A 66 1.37 4.37 2.12
N VAL A 67 1.71 5.62 2.41
CA VAL A 67 0.84 6.56 3.12
C VAL A 67 0.23 7.51 2.11
N VAL A 68 -1.08 7.65 2.20
CA VAL A 68 -1.87 8.64 1.50
C VAL A 68 -2.46 9.59 2.54
N ASN A 69 -2.03 10.85 2.53
CA ASN A 69 -2.63 11.88 3.38
C ASN A 69 -3.52 12.77 2.52
N THR A 70 -4.72 13.09 3.00
CA THR A 70 -5.63 14.07 2.39
C THR A 70 -6.39 14.83 3.47
N GLY A 71 -6.32 16.15 3.54
CA GLY A 71 -7.28 16.99 4.29
C GLY A 71 -7.76 16.50 5.68
N GLY A 72 -6.93 15.78 6.45
CA GLY A 72 -7.29 15.21 7.74
C GLY A 72 -7.59 13.71 7.81
N THR A 73 -7.49 12.99 6.70
CA THR A 73 -7.52 11.53 6.63
C THR A 73 -6.15 11.01 6.19
N THR A 74 -5.65 10.01 6.89
CA THR A 74 -4.47 9.24 6.54
C THR A 74 -4.91 7.82 6.20
N VAL A 75 -4.69 7.40 4.96
CA VAL A 75 -4.83 6.00 4.54
C VAL A 75 -3.45 5.41 4.44
N GLU A 76 -3.24 4.32 5.13
CA GLU A 76 -1.99 3.61 5.15
C GLU A 76 -2.20 2.21 4.55
N VAL A 77 -1.33 1.83 3.64
CA VAL A 77 -1.35 0.54 2.98
C VAL A 77 -0.01 -0.12 3.16
N SER A 78 0.02 -1.21 3.92
CA SER A 78 1.20 -2.03 4.11
C SER A 78 1.08 -3.31 3.28
N GLN A 79 2.21 -3.79 2.78
CA GLN A 79 2.32 -5.08 2.12
C GLN A 79 3.23 -5.99 2.93
N HIS A 80 2.71 -7.16 3.28
CA HIS A 80 3.51 -8.26 3.79
C HIS A 80 3.83 -9.25 2.67
N THR A 81 5.11 -9.60 2.50
CA THR A 81 5.55 -10.53 1.44
C THR A 81 6.18 -11.79 2.01
N GLU A 82 5.59 -12.96 1.70
CA GLU A 82 6.15 -14.27 2.00
C GLU A 82 6.75 -14.91 0.75
N GLY A 83 7.87 -15.63 0.89
CA GLY A 83 8.58 -16.23 -0.23
C GLY A 83 9.45 -15.24 -1.01
N ARG A 84 9.75 -15.53 -2.28
CA ARG A 84 10.68 -14.72 -3.07
C ARG A 84 10.36 -14.69 -4.56
N TYR A 85 10.67 -13.57 -5.20
CA TYR A 85 10.56 -13.39 -6.65
C TYR A 85 9.14 -13.73 -7.15
N GLU A 86 9.02 -14.59 -8.15
CA GLU A 86 7.75 -14.96 -8.76
C GLU A 86 6.95 -15.98 -7.93
N GLU A 87 7.59 -16.64 -6.96
CA GLU A 87 6.95 -17.59 -6.06
C GLU A 87 6.44 -16.91 -4.78
N SER A 88 6.61 -15.59 -4.67
CA SER A 88 6.17 -14.85 -3.50
C SER A 88 4.65 -14.73 -3.44
N MET A 89 4.12 -14.75 -2.22
CA MET A 89 2.76 -14.32 -1.90
C MET A 89 2.81 -12.96 -1.22
N ALA A 90 1.96 -12.04 -1.66
CA ALA A 90 1.86 -10.70 -1.08
C ALA A 90 0.46 -10.50 -0.51
N MET A 91 0.40 -9.99 0.71
CA MET A 91 -0.81 -9.61 1.43
C MET A 91 -0.80 -8.10 1.62
N LEU A 92 -1.96 -7.46 1.44
CA LEU A 92 -2.12 -6.03 1.73
C LEU A 92 -2.95 -5.88 3.00
N ASP A 93 -2.51 -5.00 3.88
CA ASP A 93 -3.30 -4.48 4.97
C ASP A 93 -3.54 -2.98 4.75
N ILE A 94 -4.72 -2.52 5.13
CA ILE A 94 -5.18 -1.16 4.89
C ILE A 94 -5.77 -0.61 6.19
N SER A 95 -5.14 0.45 6.69
CA SER A 95 -5.60 1.21 7.85
C SER A 95 -6.01 2.62 7.43
N VAL A 96 -7.10 3.13 8.01
CA VAL A 96 -7.61 4.47 7.74
C VAL A 96 -7.73 5.22 9.06
N THR A 97 -7.11 6.38 9.15
CA THR A 97 -7.17 7.25 10.33
C THR A 97 -7.78 8.58 9.91
N GLU A 98 -8.86 9.01 10.55
CA GLU A 98 -9.44 10.33 10.35
C GLU A 98 -9.21 11.18 11.61
N LEU A 99 -8.99 12.49 11.45
CA LEU A 99 -8.67 13.42 12.54
C LEU A 99 -9.77 13.51 13.63
N ASP A 100 -10.97 12.97 13.41
CA ASP A 100 -12.10 13.04 14.36
C ASP A 100 -12.63 11.65 14.80
N GLU A 101 -12.22 10.56 14.16
CA GLU A 101 -12.60 9.19 14.54
C GLU A 101 -11.59 8.18 13.97
N VAL A 102 -11.13 7.22 14.78
CA VAL A 102 -10.38 6.05 14.28
C VAL A 102 -11.39 5.16 13.57
N SER A 103 -11.38 5.17 12.24
CA SER A 103 -12.27 4.33 11.43
C SER A 103 -11.58 3.01 11.10
N ASP A 104 -12.38 1.95 10.99
CA ASP A 104 -11.99 0.53 10.98
C ASP A 104 -10.75 0.15 10.15
N THR A 105 -9.93 -0.75 10.69
CA THR A 105 -8.89 -1.48 9.92
C THR A 105 -9.57 -2.52 9.03
N VAL A 106 -9.38 -2.44 7.71
CA VAL A 106 -9.89 -3.41 6.74
C VAL A 106 -8.75 -4.29 6.23
N GLY A 107 -8.42 -5.32 7.00
CA GLY A 107 -7.48 -6.37 6.62
C GLY A 107 -8.17 -7.48 5.82
N GLY A 108 -7.60 -7.90 4.68
CA GLY A 108 -8.17 -8.99 3.90
C GLY A 108 -7.25 -9.50 2.80
N TRP A 109 -7.31 -10.81 2.54
CA TRP A 109 -6.67 -11.43 1.37
C TRP A 109 -7.34 -10.91 0.10
N LEU A 110 -6.86 -9.79 -0.42
CA LEU A 110 -7.26 -9.28 -1.72
C LEU A 110 -6.61 -10.15 -2.81
N GLY A 111 -7.14 -11.35 -2.99
CA GLY A 111 -6.99 -12.10 -4.23
C GLY A 111 -7.53 -11.29 -5.41
N VAL A 112 -7.37 -11.82 -6.62
CA VAL A 112 -7.73 -11.21 -7.91
C VAL A 112 -9.17 -10.65 -8.03
N ASP A 113 -10.04 -10.94 -7.06
CA ASP A 113 -11.46 -10.58 -7.04
C ASP A 113 -11.82 -9.43 -6.07
N GLY A 114 -10.83 -8.80 -5.41
CA GLY A 114 -11.03 -7.58 -4.61
C GLY A 114 -11.87 -7.75 -3.33
N SER A 115 -12.35 -6.61 -2.79
CA SER A 115 -12.98 -6.47 -1.46
C SER A 115 -14.27 -7.28 -1.23
N ALA A 116 -14.80 -7.95 -2.26
CA ALA A 116 -16.02 -8.75 -2.17
C ALA A 116 -15.83 -10.08 -1.39
N MET A 117 -14.58 -10.47 -1.11
CA MET A 117 -14.22 -11.74 -0.46
C MET A 117 -13.34 -11.57 0.79
N ALA A 118 -13.09 -10.35 1.25
CA ALA A 118 -12.41 -10.13 2.52
C ALA A 118 -13.29 -10.71 3.65
N GLY A 119 -12.73 -11.63 4.43
CA GLY A 119 -13.41 -12.16 5.62
C GLY A 119 -13.69 -11.04 6.61
N GLN A 120 -14.78 -11.17 7.38
CA GLN A 120 -15.06 -10.21 8.45
C GLN A 120 -14.06 -10.38 9.60
N ALA A 121 -13.67 -9.28 10.22
CA ALA A 121 -12.94 -9.27 11.48
C ALA A 121 -13.74 -10.04 12.56
N PRO A 122 -13.05 -10.75 13.49
CA PRO A 122 -13.69 -11.59 14.51
C PRO A 122 -14.57 -10.82 15.50
#